data_AF-A0A2E3EQR2-F1
#
_entry.id   AF-A0A2E3EQR2-F1
#
_cell.length_a   1.000
_cell.length_b   1.000
_cell.length_c   1.000
_cell.angle_alpha   90.00
_cell.angle_beta   90.00
_cell.angle_gamma   90.00
#
_symmetry.space_group_name_H-M   'P 1'
#
loop_
_entity.id
_entity.type
_entity.pdbx_description
1 polymer ?
#
loop_
_entity_poly.entity_id
_entity_poly.type
_entity_poly.pdbx_seq_one_letter_code
_entity_poly.pdbx_strand_id
1 'polypeptide(L)'
;MSRAHDVARRYLASGSLMRQGVSIFAVGDPVGAQLNAAIRRTLFVLGDERSEAWNGVLQAANALRWRRMTQPQPREFHTQQPLIDEIVRQAKRLRNLVGDGALLDLIAEGAVAVGETDSPVGAVLLESIQEVGPQGCVVVASKGAARAGLASWLDEVGATVLVPSELDTIGAGIEISYVIAPPTFMPSSVVTAPMTPEVTFVMPAWFGNRSVPSATFGEHAEGQIVVKATVHQIGDTTEPEAAVDEAEEIGDIYFPQPVWGTRTSGDREPSSDEVEAWKVLLAGGQGLWLDDGDRIRSLDPKQPEGARVGYEAVKSIVPGTYLVLRQGETERGAMYEQAVAALGPRAAGILATQVRWKASLEERLARIGSRQAMTELERLGVRSYGQVRPWTDPRLICPQRDADFALLLDWLGEPSQPTYGNAITLRRAVYKASADLRKQLEAAVGRADLRVLERDGTLHLDLPREGFRGMIVARVLAKAPFTEIVNRHQVRVPFTDGSAQWLD
;
A
#
# COMPACT_ATOMS: atom_id res chain seq x y z
N MET A 1 -17.75 18.45 20.82
CA MET A 1 -18.62 19.16 19.85
C MET A 1 -19.62 18.16 19.28
N SER A 2 -20.86 18.58 18.97
CA SER A 2 -21.86 17.64 18.41
C SER A 2 -21.68 17.52 16.89
N ARG A 3 -21.95 16.33 16.33
CA ARG A 3 -21.87 16.04 14.88
C ARG A 3 -22.59 17.08 13.99
N ALA A 4 -23.67 17.68 14.49
CA ALA A 4 -24.41 18.71 13.78
C ALA A 4 -23.60 20.01 13.58
N HIS A 5 -22.77 20.39 14.54
CA HIS A 5 -21.90 21.57 14.42
C HIS A 5 -20.78 21.34 13.40
N ASP A 6 -20.20 20.14 13.36
CA ASP A 6 -19.17 19.80 12.37
C ASP A 6 -19.71 19.82 10.94
N VAL A 7 -20.92 19.30 10.76
CA VAL A 7 -21.62 19.36 9.47
C VAL A 7 -21.91 20.80 9.07
N ALA A 8 -22.47 21.63 9.97
CA ALA A 8 -22.76 23.03 9.69
C ALA A 8 -21.49 23.82 9.31
N ARG A 9 -20.38 23.57 10.00
CA ARG A 9 -19.07 24.17 9.69
C ARG A 9 -18.60 23.80 8.28
N ARG A 10 -18.70 22.52 7.89
CA ARG A 10 -18.35 22.09 6.52
C ARG A 10 -19.20 22.81 5.47
N TYR A 11 -20.50 22.97 5.71
CA TYR A 11 -21.36 23.73 4.78
C TYR A 11 -20.94 25.19 4.64
N LEU A 12 -20.54 25.86 5.73
CA LEU A 12 -20.04 27.23 5.69
C LEU A 12 -18.71 27.34 4.95
N ALA A 13 -17.79 26.41 5.20
CA ALA A 13 -16.50 26.33 4.53
C ALA A 13 -16.65 26.05 3.02
N SER A 14 -17.44 25.03 2.65
CA SER A 14 -17.80 24.75 1.25
C SER A 14 -18.43 25.98 0.58
N GLY A 15 -19.35 26.66 1.26
CA GLY A 15 -19.97 27.88 0.74
C GLY A 15 -18.98 29.03 0.50
N SER A 16 -17.91 29.11 1.27
CA SER A 16 -16.84 30.11 1.10
C SER A 16 -15.97 29.77 -0.11
N LEU A 17 -15.51 28.51 -0.21
CA LEU A 17 -14.75 28.03 -1.38
C LEU A 17 -15.54 28.12 -2.69
N MET A 18 -16.87 27.92 -2.66
CA MET A 18 -17.72 28.11 -3.84
C MET A 18 -17.76 29.55 -4.34
N ARG A 19 -17.64 30.54 -3.44
CA ARG A 19 -17.64 31.96 -3.81
C ARG A 19 -16.27 32.45 -4.21
N GLN A 20 -15.24 32.06 -3.46
CA GLN A 20 -13.88 32.61 -3.59
C GLN A 20 -12.97 31.75 -4.47
N GLY A 21 -13.26 30.46 -4.58
CA GLY A 21 -12.36 29.47 -5.18
C GLY A 21 -11.25 29.03 -4.22
N VAL A 22 -10.30 28.29 -4.75
CA VAL A 22 -9.02 27.98 -4.10
C VAL A 22 -7.90 28.83 -4.69
N SER A 23 -6.88 29.09 -3.88
CA SER A 23 -5.64 29.72 -4.35
C SER A 23 -4.61 28.64 -4.68
N ILE A 24 -3.81 28.86 -5.73
CA ILE A 24 -2.68 28.01 -6.09
C ILE A 24 -1.43 28.89 -6.14
N PHE A 25 -0.51 28.69 -5.21
CA PHE A 25 0.81 29.28 -5.23
C PHE A 25 1.72 28.38 -6.07
N ALA A 26 1.96 28.79 -7.31
CA ALA A 26 2.88 28.16 -8.24
C ALA A 26 4.28 28.77 -8.02
N VAL A 27 5.10 28.07 -7.25
CA VAL A 27 6.40 28.58 -6.79
C VAL A 27 7.52 28.16 -7.73
N GLY A 28 8.29 29.13 -8.19
CA GLY A 28 9.50 28.95 -8.98
C GLY A 28 10.52 28.07 -8.27
N ASP A 29 10.91 26.98 -8.92
CA ASP A 29 11.92 26.03 -8.42
C ASP A 29 12.81 25.60 -9.59
N PRO A 30 13.79 26.44 -9.99
CA PRO A 30 14.61 26.19 -11.18
C PRO A 30 15.36 24.85 -11.13
N VAL A 31 15.81 24.45 -9.94
CA VAL A 31 16.53 23.19 -9.74
C VAL A 31 15.59 21.98 -9.91
N GLY A 32 14.38 22.05 -9.33
CA GLY A 32 13.36 21.03 -9.58
C GLY A 32 12.91 20.98 -11.04
N ALA A 33 12.82 22.13 -11.71
CA ALA A 33 12.49 22.23 -13.12
C ALA A 33 13.55 21.56 -14.01
N GLN A 34 14.84 21.72 -13.70
CA GLN A 34 15.95 21.05 -14.40
C GLN A 34 15.86 19.52 -14.27
N LEU A 35 15.65 19.00 -13.05
CA LEU A 35 15.47 17.56 -12.86
C LEU A 35 14.23 17.05 -13.60
N ASN A 36 13.11 17.77 -13.52
CA ASN A 36 11.87 17.42 -14.24
C ASN A 36 12.10 17.35 -15.75
N ALA A 37 12.77 18.35 -16.33
CA ALA A 37 13.10 18.40 -17.75
C ALA A 37 14.03 17.24 -18.16
N ALA A 38 15.04 16.91 -17.35
CA ALA A 38 15.94 15.78 -17.60
C ALA A 38 15.18 14.43 -17.62
N ILE A 39 14.25 14.22 -16.67
CA ILE A 39 13.41 13.02 -16.63
C ILE A 39 12.49 12.95 -17.85
N ARG A 40 11.76 14.03 -18.16
CA ARG A 40 10.83 14.08 -19.31
C ARG A 40 11.56 13.85 -20.63
N ARG A 41 12.71 14.49 -20.83
CA ARG A 41 13.57 14.28 -22.01
C ARG A 41 14.02 12.82 -22.11
N THR A 42 14.37 12.20 -20.99
CA THR A 42 14.78 10.79 -20.98
C THR A 42 13.63 9.87 -21.34
N LEU A 43 12.44 10.10 -20.79
CA LEU A 43 11.24 9.32 -21.14
C LEU A 43 10.88 9.47 -22.63
N PHE A 44 10.99 10.68 -23.17
CA PHE A 44 10.75 10.94 -24.58
C PHE A 44 11.73 10.20 -25.50
N VAL A 45 13.04 10.36 -25.26
CA VAL A 45 14.08 9.78 -26.12
C VAL A 45 14.04 8.24 -26.10
N LEU A 46 13.74 7.64 -24.96
CA LEU A 46 13.71 6.18 -24.82
C LEU A 46 12.42 5.55 -25.38
N GLY A 47 11.31 6.30 -25.39
CA GLY A 47 10.01 5.82 -25.88
C GLY A 47 9.57 4.49 -25.27
N ASP A 48 8.83 3.71 -26.07
CA ASP A 48 8.29 2.40 -25.67
C ASP A 48 9.34 1.26 -25.74
N GLU A 49 10.46 1.46 -26.43
CA GLU A 49 11.56 0.48 -26.56
C GLU A 49 12.55 0.54 -25.37
N ARG A 50 12.16 1.22 -24.28
CA ARG A 50 12.99 1.40 -23.10
C ARG A 50 13.44 0.07 -22.50
N SER A 51 14.76 -0.15 -22.50
CA SER A 51 15.38 -1.27 -21.78
C SER A 51 15.08 -1.22 -20.27
N GLU A 52 14.84 -2.39 -19.67
CA GLU A 52 14.64 -2.54 -18.23
C GLU A 52 15.80 -1.98 -17.39
N ALA A 53 17.00 -1.85 -17.97
CA ALA A 53 18.17 -1.25 -17.33
C ALA A 53 17.91 0.18 -16.82
N TRP A 54 17.04 0.94 -17.48
CA TRP A 54 16.68 2.31 -17.10
C TRP A 54 15.67 2.39 -15.94
N ASN A 55 14.95 1.32 -15.64
CA ASN A 55 13.86 1.35 -14.68
C ASN A 55 14.35 1.79 -13.28
N GLY A 56 15.50 1.28 -12.84
CA GLY A 56 16.04 1.62 -11.51
C GLY A 56 16.35 3.11 -11.34
N VAL A 57 17.05 3.71 -12.30
CA VAL A 57 17.42 5.14 -12.23
C VAL A 57 16.19 6.04 -12.40
N LEU A 58 15.26 5.71 -13.30
CA LEU A 58 14.05 6.48 -13.52
C LEU A 58 13.06 6.38 -12.35
N GLN A 59 12.94 5.21 -11.70
CA GLN A 59 12.14 5.09 -10.49
C GLN A 59 12.69 5.95 -9.36
N ALA A 60 14.01 5.90 -9.15
CA ALA A 60 14.65 6.71 -8.11
C ALA A 60 14.53 8.21 -8.41
N ALA A 61 14.75 8.63 -9.66
CA ALA A 61 14.60 10.02 -10.09
C ALA A 61 13.15 10.51 -9.97
N ASN A 62 12.16 9.70 -10.32
CA ASN A 62 10.75 10.03 -10.14
C ASN A 62 10.37 10.17 -8.66
N ALA A 63 10.90 9.30 -7.79
CA ALA A 63 10.70 9.45 -6.36
C ALA A 63 11.35 10.74 -5.81
N LEU A 64 12.50 11.15 -6.35
CA LEU A 64 13.15 12.39 -5.95
C LEU A 64 12.32 13.60 -6.40
N ARG A 65 11.87 13.61 -7.66
CA ARG A 65 10.94 14.59 -8.23
C ARG A 65 9.66 14.71 -7.40
N TRP A 66 9.06 13.57 -7.03
CA TRP A 66 7.86 13.52 -6.20
C TRP A 66 8.10 14.09 -4.79
N ARG A 67 9.22 13.75 -4.16
CA ARG A 67 9.57 14.28 -2.83
C ARG A 67 9.86 15.78 -2.87
N ARG A 68 10.57 16.28 -3.90
CA ARG A 68 10.79 17.73 -4.09
C ARG A 68 9.47 18.52 -4.14
N MET A 69 8.44 17.92 -4.72
CA MET A 69 7.11 18.50 -4.86
C MET A 69 6.26 18.44 -3.58
N THR A 70 6.33 17.35 -2.82
CA THR A 70 5.40 17.06 -1.70
C THR A 70 6.04 17.14 -0.32
N GLN A 71 7.37 17.26 -0.26
CA GLN A 71 8.17 17.34 0.96
C GLN A 71 9.21 18.47 0.84
N PRO A 72 8.74 19.74 0.79
CA PRO A 72 9.58 20.91 0.54
C PRO A 72 10.34 21.42 1.76
N GLN A 73 10.44 20.65 2.85
CA GLN A 73 11.16 21.08 4.06
C GLN A 73 12.67 21.33 3.77
N PRO A 74 13.40 22.07 4.61
CA PRO A 74 14.83 22.29 4.42
C PRO A 74 15.65 21.00 4.44
N ARG A 75 16.86 21.04 3.85
CA ARG A 75 17.78 19.90 3.69
C ARG A 75 18.11 19.21 5.01
N GLU A 76 18.19 19.96 6.11
CA GLU A 76 18.47 19.40 7.44
C GLU A 76 17.39 18.43 7.94
N PHE A 77 16.17 18.52 7.39
CA PHE A 77 15.04 17.63 7.69
C PHE A 77 14.79 16.57 6.60
N HIS A 78 15.67 16.46 5.59
CA HIS A 78 15.50 15.52 4.48
C HIS A 78 16.19 14.17 4.69
N THR A 79 15.50 13.11 4.28
CA THR A 79 16.05 11.74 4.19
C THR A 79 16.24 11.31 2.73
N GLN A 80 16.58 12.25 1.84
CA GLN A 80 16.67 12.03 0.39
C GLN A 80 18.07 11.62 -0.09
N GLN A 81 19.11 11.76 0.74
CA GLN A 81 20.49 11.44 0.35
C GLN A 81 20.67 10.01 -0.20
N PRO A 82 20.11 8.95 0.41
CA PRO A 82 20.26 7.60 -0.13
C PRO A 82 19.67 7.44 -1.55
N LEU A 83 18.65 8.23 -1.88
CA LEU A 83 18.01 8.24 -3.20
C LEU A 83 18.93 8.88 -4.24
N ILE A 84 19.54 10.02 -3.89
CA ILE A 84 20.50 10.74 -4.73
C ILE A 84 21.74 9.87 -4.97
N ASP A 85 22.27 9.25 -3.91
CA ASP A 85 23.43 8.34 -4.00
C ASP A 85 23.13 7.17 -4.94
N GLU A 86 21.93 6.59 -4.86
CA GLU A 86 21.49 5.50 -5.74
C GLU A 86 21.37 5.96 -7.20
N ILE A 87 20.80 7.13 -7.46
CA ILE A 87 20.71 7.71 -8.82
C ILE A 87 22.11 7.87 -9.40
N VAL A 88 23.02 8.50 -8.66
CA VAL A 88 24.41 8.75 -9.09
C VAL A 88 25.15 7.43 -9.32
N ARG A 89 24.97 6.45 -8.43
CA ARG A 89 25.59 5.13 -8.54
C ARG A 89 25.11 4.38 -9.79
N GLN A 90 23.80 4.37 -10.05
CA GLN A 90 23.22 3.70 -11.22
C GLN A 90 23.61 4.42 -12.51
N ALA A 91 23.56 5.76 -12.53
CA ALA A 91 23.99 6.56 -13.67
C ALA A 91 25.43 6.23 -14.07
N LYS A 92 26.37 6.22 -13.11
CA LYS A 92 27.78 5.86 -13.35
C LYS A 92 27.94 4.43 -13.87
N ARG A 93 27.18 3.48 -13.32
CA ARG A 93 27.25 2.06 -13.72
C ARG A 93 26.74 1.84 -15.14
N LEU A 94 25.65 2.51 -15.51
CA LEU A 94 24.96 2.32 -16.77
C LEU A 94 25.52 3.19 -17.91
N ARG A 95 26.28 4.25 -17.59
CA ARG A 95 26.77 5.25 -18.55
C ARG A 95 27.35 4.67 -19.85
N ASN A 96 28.13 3.60 -19.76
CA ASN A 96 28.80 2.97 -20.89
C ASN A 96 28.08 1.71 -21.42
N LEU A 97 26.93 1.35 -20.83
CA LEU A 97 26.16 0.15 -21.15
C LEU A 97 24.89 0.45 -21.95
N VAL A 98 24.50 1.73 -22.07
CA VAL A 98 23.29 2.18 -22.79
C VAL A 98 23.68 3.20 -23.87
N GLY A 99 22.90 3.26 -24.95
CA GLY A 99 23.17 4.14 -26.09
C GLY A 99 23.17 5.65 -25.75
N ASP A 100 22.38 6.05 -24.75
CA ASP A 100 22.14 7.46 -24.39
C ASP A 100 22.71 7.84 -23.02
N GLY A 101 23.96 7.47 -22.74
CA GLY A 101 24.61 7.71 -21.44
C GLY A 101 24.62 9.17 -20.96
N ALA A 102 24.56 10.15 -21.87
CA ALA A 102 24.47 11.57 -21.51
C ALA A 102 23.16 11.95 -20.79
N LEU A 103 22.07 11.22 -21.03
CA LEU A 103 20.81 11.42 -20.30
C LEU A 103 20.93 11.01 -18.83
N LEU A 104 21.74 9.97 -18.55
CA LEU A 104 22.04 9.57 -17.18
C LEU A 104 22.82 10.65 -16.43
N ASP A 105 23.76 11.31 -17.12
CA ASP A 105 24.53 12.41 -16.55
C ASP A 105 23.60 13.58 -16.19
N LEU A 106 22.67 13.96 -17.08
CA LEU A 106 21.68 15.02 -16.80
C LEU A 106 20.78 14.71 -15.60
N ILE A 107 20.29 13.47 -15.48
CA ILE A 107 19.48 13.05 -14.33
C ILE A 107 20.32 13.09 -13.04
N ALA A 108 21.57 12.60 -13.08
CA ALA A 108 22.44 12.58 -11.93
C ALA A 108 22.83 14.00 -11.47
N GLU A 109 23.14 14.90 -12.39
CA GLU A 109 23.43 16.31 -12.12
C GLU A 109 22.23 17.02 -11.50
N GLY A 110 21.03 16.84 -12.08
CA GLY A 110 19.79 17.38 -11.53
C GLY A 110 19.48 16.84 -10.13
N ALA A 111 19.73 15.55 -9.89
CA ALA A 111 19.53 14.94 -8.58
C ALA A 111 20.49 15.49 -7.51
N VAL A 112 21.76 15.69 -7.87
CA VAL A 112 22.75 16.31 -6.97
C VAL A 112 22.36 17.75 -6.66
N ALA A 113 21.98 18.54 -7.67
CA ALA A 113 21.57 19.93 -7.46
C ALA A 113 20.34 20.04 -6.53
N VAL A 114 19.34 19.16 -6.68
CA VAL A 114 18.21 19.05 -5.75
C VAL A 114 18.68 18.74 -4.33
N GLY A 115 19.67 17.85 -4.18
CA GLY A 115 20.27 17.51 -2.89
C GLY A 115 21.07 18.62 -2.23
N GLU A 116 21.54 19.60 -3.02
CA GLU A 116 22.36 20.72 -2.56
C GLU A 116 21.57 22.00 -2.25
N THR A 117 20.29 22.06 -2.64
CA THR A 117 19.47 23.28 -2.52
C THR A 117 18.16 23.04 -1.79
N ASP A 118 17.79 23.97 -0.91
CA ASP A 118 16.46 23.95 -0.29
C ASP A 118 15.36 24.21 -1.32
N SER A 119 14.14 23.75 -1.03
CA SER A 119 12.98 24.01 -1.90
C SER A 119 12.42 25.41 -1.67
N PRO A 120 12.31 26.26 -2.70
CA PRO A 120 11.64 27.56 -2.57
C PRO A 120 10.18 27.43 -2.13
N VAL A 121 9.53 26.31 -2.44
CA VAL A 121 8.18 25.96 -1.96
C VAL A 121 8.12 25.99 -0.43
N GLY A 122 9.19 25.52 0.24
CA GLY A 122 9.29 25.50 1.69
C GLY A 122 9.38 26.92 2.26
N ALA A 123 10.20 27.78 1.66
CA ALA A 123 10.32 29.18 2.07
C ALA A 123 8.97 29.91 1.96
N VAL A 124 8.25 29.76 0.84
CA VAL A 124 6.93 30.36 0.63
C VAL A 124 5.91 29.83 1.65
N LEU A 125 5.94 28.53 1.94
CA LEU A 125 5.07 27.94 2.97
C LEU A 125 5.34 28.56 4.34
N LEU A 126 6.62 28.67 4.73
CA LEU A 126 7.00 29.22 6.02
C LEU A 126 6.60 30.70 6.17
N GLU A 127 6.81 31.50 5.12
CA GLU A 127 6.37 32.90 5.06
C GLU A 127 4.84 33.01 5.20
N SER A 128 4.10 32.16 4.49
CA SER A 128 2.63 32.12 4.56
C SER A 128 2.13 31.76 5.97
N ILE A 129 2.77 30.79 6.63
CA ILE A 129 2.46 30.41 8.02
C ILE A 129 2.75 31.56 8.97
N GLN A 130 3.84 32.31 8.78
CA GLN A 130 4.21 33.44 9.63
C GLN A 130 3.25 34.62 9.47
N GLU A 131 2.76 34.87 8.26
CA GLU A 131 1.79 35.94 7.97
C GLU A 131 0.45 35.70 8.68
N VAL A 132 -0.08 34.48 8.61
CA VAL A 132 -1.37 34.12 9.25
C VAL A 132 -1.22 33.80 10.74
N GLY A 133 -0.04 33.29 11.13
CA GLY A 133 0.23 32.73 12.43
C GLY A 133 -0.11 31.23 12.52
N PRO A 134 0.71 30.43 13.22
CA PRO A 134 0.59 28.97 13.25
C PRO A 134 -0.69 28.44 13.91
N GLN A 135 -1.39 29.28 14.68
CA GLN A 135 -2.66 28.93 15.33
C GLN A 135 -3.89 29.24 14.46
N GLY A 136 -3.71 29.95 13.33
CA GLY A 136 -4.78 30.29 12.39
C GLY A 136 -4.77 29.41 11.13
N CYS A 137 -3.73 28.59 10.94
CA CYS A 137 -3.56 27.76 9.76
C CYS A 137 -3.26 26.29 10.09
N VAL A 138 -3.48 25.43 9.10
CA VAL A 138 -3.06 24.04 9.12
C VAL A 138 -2.36 23.67 7.82
N VAL A 139 -1.33 22.84 7.91
CA VAL A 139 -0.63 22.31 6.73
C VAL A 139 -1.18 20.92 6.42
N VAL A 140 -1.54 20.68 5.16
CA VAL A 140 -2.12 19.42 4.70
C VAL A 140 -1.13 18.72 3.77
N ALA A 141 -0.57 17.61 4.24
CA ALA A 141 0.34 16.77 3.49
C ALA A 141 -0.41 15.72 2.67
N SER A 142 0.18 15.24 1.57
CA SER A 142 -0.44 14.24 0.69
C SER A 142 -0.61 12.86 1.33
N LYS A 143 0.36 12.42 2.15
CA LYS A 143 0.38 11.10 2.82
C LYS A 143 1.13 11.12 4.14
N GLY A 144 1.04 10.04 4.92
CA GLY A 144 1.64 9.91 6.25
C GLY A 144 3.15 10.16 6.29
N ALA A 145 3.90 9.63 5.32
CA ALA A 145 5.35 9.88 5.22
C ALA A 145 5.67 11.37 5.00
N ALA A 146 4.93 12.04 4.11
CA ALA A 146 5.08 13.49 3.88
C ALA A 146 4.66 14.30 5.11
N ARG A 147 3.58 13.90 5.80
CA ARG A 147 3.14 14.51 7.06
C ARG A 147 4.24 14.47 8.11
N ALA A 148 4.89 13.32 8.30
CA ALA A 148 5.93 13.17 9.29
C ALA A 148 7.17 14.02 8.99
N GLY A 149 7.61 14.08 7.72
CA GLY A 149 8.71 14.93 7.30
C GLY A 149 8.41 16.42 7.53
N LEU A 150 7.25 16.87 7.07
CA LEU A 150 6.79 18.26 7.28
C LEU A 150 6.60 18.59 8.76
N ALA A 151 6.02 17.69 9.55
CA ALA A 151 5.80 17.91 10.98
C ALA A 151 7.11 18.07 11.74
N SER A 152 8.15 17.29 11.40
CA SER A 152 9.46 17.40 12.06
C SER A 152 10.12 18.78 11.91
N TRP A 153 9.86 19.44 10.79
CA TRP A 153 10.32 20.80 10.52
C TRP A 153 9.40 21.87 11.11
N LEU A 154 8.09 21.73 10.89
CA LEU A 154 7.11 22.75 11.24
C LEU A 154 6.74 22.78 12.73
N ASP A 155 7.15 21.77 13.51
CA ASP A 155 7.05 21.77 14.98
C ASP A 155 7.83 22.95 15.59
N GLU A 156 8.95 23.35 14.99
CA GLU A 156 9.78 24.49 15.46
C GLU A 156 9.02 25.82 15.47
N VAL A 157 8.06 25.97 14.55
CA VAL A 157 7.18 27.15 14.45
C VAL A 157 5.78 26.89 15.00
N GLY A 158 5.55 25.72 15.61
CA GLY A 158 4.29 25.35 16.24
C GLY A 158 3.12 25.14 15.27
N ALA A 159 3.39 24.90 13.98
CA ALA A 159 2.35 24.70 12.97
C ALA A 159 1.88 23.24 12.94
N THR A 160 0.57 23.04 12.84
CA THR A 160 -0.02 21.69 12.81
C THR A 160 0.01 21.12 11.38
N VAL A 161 0.50 19.89 11.23
CA VAL A 161 0.54 19.17 9.95
C VAL A 161 -0.36 17.93 9.99
N LEU A 162 -1.31 17.85 9.07
CA LEU A 162 -2.31 16.79 8.96
C LEU A 162 -2.28 16.13 7.57
N VAL A 163 -2.84 14.94 7.45
CA VAL A 163 -3.28 14.37 6.15
C VAL A 163 -4.78 14.61 5.93
N PRO A 164 -5.31 14.48 4.69
CA PRO A 164 -6.74 14.69 4.40
C PRO A 164 -7.70 13.91 5.30
N SER A 165 -7.33 12.70 5.73
CA SER A 165 -8.16 11.87 6.59
C SER A 165 -8.23 12.33 8.06
N GLU A 166 -7.40 13.29 8.48
CA GLU A 166 -7.33 13.83 9.84
C GLU A 166 -7.95 15.23 9.95
N LEU A 167 -8.41 15.82 8.83
CA LEU A 167 -8.92 17.19 8.79
C LEU A 167 -10.17 17.39 9.68
N ASP A 168 -10.89 16.32 10.00
CA ASP A 168 -12.03 16.36 10.92
C ASP A 168 -11.65 16.74 12.36
N THR A 169 -10.37 16.62 12.73
CA THR A 169 -9.85 17.01 14.05
C THR A 169 -9.62 18.51 14.22
N ILE A 170 -9.71 19.30 13.14
CA ILE A 170 -9.43 20.74 13.14
C ILE A 170 -10.38 21.49 14.10
N GLY A 171 -9.82 22.42 14.88
CA GLY A 171 -10.57 23.32 15.77
C GLY A 171 -11.30 24.44 15.04
N ALA A 172 -12.22 25.14 15.72
CA ALA A 172 -13.05 26.19 15.11
C ALA A 172 -12.30 27.50 14.79
N GLY A 173 -11.05 27.66 15.22
CA GLY A 173 -10.24 28.87 15.01
C GLY A 173 -9.26 28.81 13.83
N ILE A 174 -9.26 27.74 13.05
CA ILE A 174 -8.39 27.60 11.88
C ILE A 174 -9.13 28.11 10.64
N GLU A 175 -8.57 29.12 9.99
CA GLU A 175 -9.19 29.83 8.87
C GLU A 175 -8.68 29.35 7.51
N ILE A 176 -7.45 28.84 7.45
CA ILE A 176 -6.82 28.46 6.18
C ILE A 176 -6.12 27.09 6.25
N SER A 177 -6.24 26.33 5.16
CA SER A 177 -5.46 25.11 4.92
C SER A 177 -4.42 25.35 3.82
N TYR A 178 -3.14 25.16 4.14
CA TYR A 178 -2.05 25.13 3.15
C TYR A 178 -1.79 23.69 2.71
N VAL A 179 -2.13 23.36 1.47
CA VAL A 179 -2.02 22.01 0.92
C VAL A 179 -0.72 21.85 0.14
N ILE A 180 0.13 20.92 0.56
CA ILE A 180 1.46 20.69 -0.05
C ILE A 180 1.39 19.54 -1.06
N ALA A 181 0.80 19.84 -2.21
CA ALA A 181 0.76 19.01 -3.40
C ALA A 181 0.01 19.74 -4.52
N PRO A 182 0.17 19.33 -5.78
CA PRO A 182 -0.81 19.60 -6.81
C PRO A 182 -2.24 19.20 -6.43
N PRO A 183 -3.27 19.97 -6.83
CA PRO A 183 -4.66 19.64 -6.55
C PRO A 183 -5.08 18.26 -7.06
N THR A 184 -4.57 17.84 -8.22
CA THR A 184 -4.86 16.55 -8.84
C THR A 184 -4.40 15.34 -8.02
N PHE A 185 -3.46 15.52 -7.09
CA PHE A 185 -2.97 14.44 -6.23
C PHE A 185 -3.70 14.37 -4.89
N MET A 186 -4.65 15.28 -4.65
CA MET A 186 -5.39 15.34 -3.40
C MET A 186 -6.79 14.75 -3.56
N PRO A 187 -7.33 14.08 -2.53
CA PRO A 187 -8.72 13.65 -2.54
C PRO A 187 -9.65 14.84 -2.79
N SER A 188 -10.69 14.64 -3.62
CA SER A 188 -11.67 15.68 -3.93
C SER A 188 -12.34 16.27 -2.69
N SER A 189 -12.40 15.53 -1.57
CA SER A 189 -12.95 16.00 -0.30
C SER A 189 -12.20 17.19 0.29
N VAL A 190 -10.91 17.40 -0.02
CA VAL A 190 -10.14 18.57 0.44
C VAL A 190 -10.78 19.87 -0.07
N VAL A 191 -11.42 19.83 -1.24
CA VAL A 191 -12.00 21.00 -1.89
C VAL A 191 -13.52 20.99 -1.89
N THR A 192 -14.13 19.81 -2.00
CA THR A 192 -15.60 19.66 -2.06
C THR A 192 -16.25 19.63 -0.67
N ALA A 193 -15.51 19.20 0.36
CA ALA A 193 -15.95 19.17 1.75
C ALA A 193 -14.86 19.68 2.72
N PRO A 194 -14.36 20.92 2.53
CA PRO A 194 -13.27 21.50 3.30
C PRO A 194 -13.66 21.73 4.77
N MET A 195 -12.65 21.76 5.63
CA MET A 195 -12.81 22.06 7.06
C MET A 195 -12.46 23.52 7.40
N THR A 196 -11.80 24.22 6.49
CA THR A 196 -11.41 25.63 6.61
C THR A 196 -12.10 26.47 5.53
N PRO A 197 -12.44 27.73 5.80
CA PRO A 197 -13.05 28.62 4.81
C PRO A 197 -12.10 29.00 3.66
N GLU A 198 -10.78 28.84 3.83
CA GLU A 198 -9.80 29.07 2.77
C GLU A 198 -8.90 27.84 2.56
N VAL A 199 -8.56 27.58 1.29
CA VAL A 199 -7.66 26.50 0.88
C VAL A 199 -6.67 27.03 -0.15
N THR A 200 -5.39 26.91 0.14
CA THR A 200 -4.29 27.34 -0.72
C THR A 200 -3.38 26.15 -1.01
N PHE A 201 -3.25 25.78 -2.28
CA PHE A 201 -2.27 24.79 -2.72
C PHE A 201 -0.91 25.46 -2.91
N VAL A 202 0.12 24.92 -2.29
CA VAL A 202 1.51 25.39 -2.45
C VAL A 202 2.28 24.30 -3.17
N MET A 203 2.75 24.60 -4.38
CA MET A 203 3.34 23.60 -5.26
C MET A 203 4.35 24.22 -6.23
N PRO A 204 5.28 23.44 -6.78
CA PRO A 204 6.21 23.96 -7.78
C PRO A 204 5.54 24.45 -9.06
N ALA A 205 6.13 25.46 -9.70
CA ALA A 205 5.68 26.04 -10.96
C ALA A 205 5.84 25.07 -12.14
N TRP A 206 6.89 24.24 -12.12
CA TRP A 206 7.20 23.26 -13.16
C TRP A 206 6.21 22.10 -13.30
N PHE A 207 5.22 21.99 -12.40
CA PHE A 207 4.10 21.06 -12.56
C PHE A 207 2.92 21.74 -13.25
N GLY A 208 2.72 21.48 -14.53
CA GLY A 208 1.76 22.22 -15.36
C GLY A 208 0.28 21.99 -15.01
N ASN A 209 -0.11 20.82 -14.49
CA ASN A 209 -1.52 20.50 -14.27
C ASN A 209 -2.08 21.22 -13.02
N ARG A 210 -2.92 22.23 -13.22
CA ARG A 210 -3.57 23.03 -12.17
C ARG A 210 -5.04 22.69 -11.95
N SER A 211 -5.51 21.58 -12.54
CA SER A 211 -6.91 21.18 -12.47
C SER A 211 -7.31 20.80 -11.05
N VAL A 212 -8.38 21.41 -10.55
CA VAL A 212 -8.93 21.12 -9.23
C VAL A 212 -9.84 19.90 -9.31
N PRO A 213 -9.73 18.93 -8.39
CA PRO A 213 -10.58 17.75 -8.41
C PRO A 213 -12.04 18.12 -8.20
N SER A 214 -12.92 17.53 -9.00
CA SER A 214 -14.38 17.67 -8.86
C SER A 214 -14.94 16.54 -7.97
N ALA A 215 -16.20 16.67 -7.56
CA ALA A 215 -16.87 15.64 -6.76
C ALA A 215 -16.96 14.31 -7.54
N THR A 216 -16.72 13.18 -6.87
CA THR A 216 -16.67 11.83 -7.50
C THR A 216 -17.97 11.42 -8.21
N PHE A 217 -19.12 11.93 -7.76
CA PHE A 217 -20.43 11.74 -8.42
C PHE A 217 -20.85 12.94 -9.27
N GLY A 218 -19.97 13.94 -9.41
CA GLY A 218 -20.26 15.23 -10.00
C GLY A 218 -20.62 15.15 -11.47
N GLU A 219 -20.00 14.25 -12.24
CA GLU A 219 -20.28 14.06 -13.67
C GLU A 219 -21.70 13.53 -13.94
N HIS A 220 -22.36 12.95 -12.94
CA HIS A 220 -23.71 12.40 -13.04
C HIS A 220 -24.76 13.21 -12.27
N ALA A 221 -24.37 14.34 -11.66
CA ALA A 221 -25.25 15.19 -10.87
C ALA A 221 -25.65 16.45 -11.66
N GLU A 222 -26.95 16.80 -11.65
CA GLU A 222 -27.46 18.04 -12.29
C GLU A 222 -26.90 19.35 -11.68
N GLY A 223 -26.15 19.25 -10.56
CA GLY A 223 -25.50 20.38 -9.89
C GLY A 223 -24.11 20.01 -9.38
N GLN A 224 -23.17 19.78 -10.31
CA GLN A 224 -21.77 19.48 -9.97
C GLN A 224 -21.15 20.61 -9.12
N ILE A 225 -20.51 20.24 -8.01
CA ILE A 225 -19.68 21.16 -7.24
C ILE A 225 -18.39 21.40 -8.03
N VAL A 226 -18.30 22.58 -8.66
CA VAL A 226 -17.11 23.02 -9.41
C VAL A 226 -16.46 24.17 -8.66
N VAL A 227 -15.28 23.92 -8.11
CA VAL A 227 -14.52 24.92 -7.36
C VAL A 227 -13.54 25.58 -8.32
N LYS A 228 -13.57 26.91 -8.40
CA LYS A 228 -12.63 27.67 -9.24
C LYS A 228 -11.24 27.71 -8.60
N ALA A 229 -10.20 27.87 -9.40
CA ALA A 229 -8.84 28.12 -8.92
C ALA A 229 -8.32 29.46 -9.43
N THR A 230 -7.58 30.16 -8.57
CA THR A 230 -6.77 31.33 -8.93
C THR A 230 -5.30 30.98 -8.77
N VAL A 231 -4.50 31.16 -9.82
CA VAL A 231 -3.07 30.80 -9.81
C VAL A 231 -2.23 32.06 -9.60
N HIS A 232 -1.32 32.00 -8.62
CA HIS A 232 -0.35 33.02 -8.29
C HIS A 232 1.05 32.47 -8.55
N GLN A 233 1.77 33.08 -9.49
CA GLN A 233 3.16 32.74 -9.79
C GLN A 233 4.08 33.47 -8.82
N ILE A 234 4.98 32.74 -8.15
CA ILE A 234 5.87 33.28 -7.10
C ILE A 234 7.31 32.90 -7.44
N GLY A 235 8.21 33.89 -7.48
CA GLY A 235 9.64 33.64 -7.77
C GLY A 235 9.94 33.39 -9.26
N ASP A 236 11.08 32.75 -9.53
CA ASP A 236 11.52 32.44 -10.89
C ASP A 236 10.89 31.16 -11.42
N THR A 237 9.89 31.32 -12.28
CA THR A 237 9.09 30.24 -12.84
C THR A 237 9.55 29.86 -14.25
N THR A 238 10.72 30.35 -14.67
CA THR A 238 11.31 30.04 -15.97
C THR A 238 11.66 28.55 -16.04
N GLU A 239 11.09 27.86 -17.02
CA GLU A 239 11.43 26.47 -17.31
C GLU A 239 12.56 26.40 -18.34
N PRO A 240 13.45 25.38 -18.25
CA PRO A 240 14.41 25.08 -19.30
C PRO A 240 13.68 24.86 -20.64
N GLU A 241 14.30 25.25 -21.77
CA GLU A 241 13.73 24.98 -23.09
C GLU A 241 13.34 23.51 -23.23
N ALA A 242 12.05 23.27 -23.42
CA ALA A 242 11.52 21.93 -23.59
C ALA A 242 12.07 21.37 -24.92
N ALA A 243 12.85 20.29 -24.83
CA ALA A 243 13.30 19.55 -26.02
C ALA A 243 12.17 18.75 -26.69
N VAL A 244 10.95 18.82 -26.14
CA VAL A 244 9.79 18.03 -26.53
C VAL A 244 8.57 18.95 -26.58
N ASP A 245 7.78 18.85 -27.64
CA ASP A 245 6.56 19.64 -27.82
C ASP A 245 5.54 19.22 -26.74
N GLU A 246 4.98 20.17 -25.99
CA GLU A 246 4.00 19.88 -24.92
C GLU A 246 2.74 19.18 -25.45
N ALA A 247 2.50 19.25 -26.77
CA ALA A 247 1.38 18.63 -27.48
C ALA A 247 1.51 17.11 -27.66
N GLU A 248 2.70 16.53 -27.57
CA GLU A 248 2.85 15.07 -27.49
C GLU A 248 2.67 14.66 -26.03
N GLU A 249 1.46 14.20 -25.69
CA GLU A 249 1.13 13.56 -24.41
C GLU A 249 1.99 12.29 -24.22
N ILE A 250 3.24 12.48 -23.81
CA ILE A 250 3.94 11.43 -23.07
C ILE A 250 3.11 11.26 -21.81
N GLY A 251 2.64 10.03 -21.55
CA GLY A 251 2.04 9.66 -20.26
C GLY A 251 3.07 9.78 -19.14
N ASP A 252 3.42 11.01 -18.75
CA ASP A 252 4.38 11.30 -17.70
C ASP A 252 3.69 11.08 -16.34
N ILE A 253 4.06 9.98 -15.72
CA ILE A 253 3.55 9.60 -14.41
C ILE A 253 4.49 10.17 -13.35
N TYR A 254 4.05 11.26 -12.72
CA TYR A 254 4.81 11.98 -11.69
C TYR A 254 4.96 11.25 -10.36
N PHE A 255 4.09 10.28 -10.08
CA PHE A 255 4.10 9.51 -8.85
C PHE A 255 4.89 8.20 -9.03
N PRO A 256 5.67 7.77 -8.03
CA PRO A 256 6.44 6.52 -8.11
C PRO A 256 5.56 5.32 -8.51
N GLN A 257 5.97 4.62 -9.58
CA GLN A 257 5.27 3.44 -10.09
C GLN A 257 5.92 2.13 -9.64
N PRO A 258 5.12 1.13 -9.25
CA PRO A 258 5.63 -0.21 -9.00
C PRO A 258 6.15 -0.84 -10.29
N VAL A 259 7.30 -1.53 -10.20
CA VAL A 259 7.82 -2.35 -11.30
C VAL A 259 7.47 -3.81 -11.03
N TRP A 260 6.61 -4.36 -11.90
CA TRP A 260 6.08 -5.71 -11.78
C TRP A 260 6.88 -6.77 -12.55
N GLY A 261 7.65 -6.38 -13.57
CA GLY A 261 8.23 -7.31 -14.54
C GLY A 261 7.18 -7.85 -15.52
N THR A 262 7.57 -8.82 -16.33
CA THR A 262 6.68 -9.51 -17.27
C THR A 262 6.12 -10.80 -16.66
N ARG A 263 4.89 -11.15 -17.08
CA ARG A 263 4.25 -12.39 -16.64
C ARG A 263 5.05 -13.58 -17.16
N THR A 264 5.74 -14.28 -16.26
CA THR A 264 6.65 -15.39 -16.61
C THR A 264 5.87 -16.69 -16.79
N SER A 265 4.76 -16.89 -16.07
CA SER A 265 4.00 -18.14 -16.14
C SER A 265 3.34 -18.41 -17.50
N GLY A 266 3.09 -17.36 -18.30
CA GLY A 266 2.20 -17.46 -19.46
C GLY A 266 0.83 -18.04 -19.07
N ASP A 267 0.21 -18.82 -19.96
CA ASP A 267 -1.13 -19.40 -19.75
C ASP A 267 -1.13 -20.86 -19.26
N ARG A 268 -0.02 -21.33 -18.68
CA ARG A 268 0.03 -22.70 -18.11
C ARG A 268 -0.85 -22.78 -16.85
N GLU A 269 -1.34 -23.97 -16.53
CA GLU A 269 -2.00 -24.22 -15.24
C GLU A 269 -0.98 -24.54 -14.11
N PRO A 270 -1.30 -24.25 -12.83
CA PRO A 270 -0.47 -24.63 -11.68
C PRO A 270 -0.40 -26.15 -11.47
N SER A 271 0.76 -26.64 -11.06
CA SER A 271 0.93 -28.00 -10.52
C SER A 271 0.39 -28.14 -9.09
N SER A 272 0.46 -29.34 -8.48
CA SER A 272 -0.09 -29.60 -7.14
C SER A 272 0.50 -28.71 -6.04
N ASP A 273 1.81 -28.45 -6.11
CA ASP A 273 2.55 -27.66 -5.12
C ASP A 273 2.61 -26.17 -5.47
N GLU A 274 1.94 -25.78 -6.56
CA GLU A 274 1.86 -24.42 -7.05
C GLU A 274 0.45 -23.85 -6.93
N VAL A 275 0.38 -22.52 -6.99
CA VAL A 275 -0.87 -21.76 -6.98
C VAL A 275 -0.66 -20.45 -7.71
N GLU A 276 -1.75 -19.91 -8.27
CA GLU A 276 -1.75 -18.55 -8.80
C GLU A 276 -1.83 -17.54 -7.64
N ALA A 277 -0.97 -16.52 -7.68
CA ALA A 277 -0.94 -15.49 -6.67
C ALA A 277 -0.63 -14.11 -7.28
N TRP A 278 -1.23 -13.06 -6.70
CA TRP A 278 -0.83 -11.69 -6.98
C TRP A 278 0.41 -11.33 -6.21
N LYS A 279 1.36 -10.64 -6.87
CA LYS A 279 2.43 -9.96 -6.17
C LYS A 279 1.87 -8.69 -5.51
N VAL A 280 2.09 -8.55 -4.21
CA VAL A 280 1.72 -7.37 -3.43
C VAL A 280 3.00 -6.74 -2.91
N LEU A 281 3.19 -5.44 -3.16
CA LEU A 281 4.30 -4.68 -2.63
C LEU A 281 3.88 -4.01 -1.32
N LEU A 282 4.73 -4.15 -0.32
CA LEU A 282 4.50 -3.72 1.05
C LEU A 282 5.54 -2.67 1.45
N ALA A 283 5.14 -1.79 2.36
CA ALA A 283 6.06 -0.86 3.00
C ALA A 283 7.23 -1.58 3.67
N GLY A 284 8.34 -0.87 3.88
CA GLY A 284 9.57 -1.44 4.42
C GLY A 284 10.37 -2.31 3.44
N GLY A 285 10.15 -2.13 2.12
CA GLY A 285 10.91 -2.86 1.08
C GLY A 285 10.58 -4.34 1.02
N GLN A 286 9.31 -4.70 1.25
CA GLN A 286 8.85 -6.09 1.27
C GLN A 286 7.89 -6.38 0.13
N GLY A 287 7.84 -7.65 -0.27
CA GLY A 287 6.87 -8.23 -1.18
C GLY A 287 6.12 -9.37 -0.51
N LEU A 288 4.95 -9.69 -1.05
CA LEU A 288 4.11 -10.80 -0.62
C LEU A 288 3.43 -11.43 -1.83
N TRP A 289 3.50 -12.76 -1.95
CA TRP A 289 2.63 -13.50 -2.87
C TRP A 289 1.30 -13.78 -2.19
N LEU A 290 0.21 -13.24 -2.74
CA LEU A 290 -1.13 -13.36 -2.19
C LEU A 290 -1.98 -14.24 -3.12
N ASP A 291 -2.32 -15.44 -2.65
CA ASP A 291 -3.21 -16.39 -3.36
C ASP A 291 -4.67 -15.91 -3.38
N ASP A 292 -5.55 -16.69 -4.00
CA ASP A 292 -6.99 -16.44 -4.10
C ASP A 292 -7.81 -16.84 -2.86
N GLY A 293 -7.16 -17.15 -1.74
CA GLY A 293 -7.85 -17.64 -0.55
C GLY A 293 -8.83 -16.64 0.07
N ASP A 294 -9.75 -17.11 0.91
CA ASP A 294 -10.89 -16.30 1.40
C ASP A 294 -10.49 -14.97 2.07
N ARG A 295 -9.53 -15.02 2.99
CA ARG A 295 -9.21 -13.91 3.90
C ARG A 295 -7.77 -13.94 4.40
N ILE A 296 -7.26 -12.76 4.75
CA ILE A 296 -5.92 -12.52 5.31
C ILE A 296 -6.04 -11.61 6.54
N ARG A 297 -5.12 -11.74 7.49
CA ARG A 297 -5.14 -10.94 8.71
C ARG A 297 -4.78 -9.50 8.40
N SER A 298 -5.53 -8.57 8.97
CA SER A 298 -5.37 -7.14 8.76
C SER A 298 -5.36 -6.38 10.09
N LEU A 299 -4.89 -5.13 10.00
CA LEU A 299 -4.97 -4.15 11.08
C LEU A 299 -5.64 -2.89 10.54
N ASP A 300 -6.62 -2.37 11.27
CA ASP A 300 -7.19 -1.04 11.02
C ASP A 300 -6.88 -0.14 12.22
N PRO A 301 -5.95 0.83 12.08
CA PRO A 301 -5.56 1.71 13.19
C PRO A 301 -6.69 2.65 13.61
N LYS A 302 -7.72 2.85 12.78
CA LYS A 302 -8.86 3.72 13.06
C LYS A 302 -9.90 3.05 13.96
N GLN A 303 -9.87 1.73 14.08
CA GLN A 303 -10.78 1.02 14.97
C GLN A 303 -10.41 1.27 16.45
N PRO A 304 -11.41 1.20 17.35
CA PRO A 304 -11.13 1.22 18.78
C PRO A 304 -10.29 0.01 19.19
N GLU A 305 -9.55 0.17 20.29
CA GLU A 305 -8.75 -0.90 20.88
C GLU A 305 -9.59 -2.18 21.12
N GLY A 306 -9.04 -3.34 20.81
CA GLY A 306 -9.73 -4.63 20.87
C GLY A 306 -10.52 -4.99 19.61
N ALA A 307 -10.63 -4.06 18.65
CA ALA A 307 -11.22 -4.29 17.33
C ALA A 307 -10.30 -3.95 16.15
N ARG A 308 -9.03 -3.62 16.41
CA ARG A 308 -8.07 -3.17 15.38
C ARG A 308 -7.56 -4.33 14.52
N VAL A 309 -7.38 -5.50 15.11
CA VAL A 309 -6.85 -6.69 14.45
C VAL A 309 -8.02 -7.56 14.00
N GLY A 310 -8.08 -7.81 12.70
CA GLY A 310 -9.18 -8.52 12.07
C GLY A 310 -8.75 -9.38 10.89
N TYR A 311 -9.72 -9.66 10.03
CA TYR A 311 -9.50 -10.32 8.75
C TYR A 311 -10.14 -9.48 7.66
N GLU A 312 -9.40 -9.25 6.59
CA GLU A 312 -9.90 -8.69 5.34
C GLU A 312 -10.06 -9.80 4.31
N ALA A 313 -11.03 -9.64 3.41
CA ALA A 313 -11.15 -10.52 2.26
C ALA A 313 -9.96 -10.29 1.33
N VAL A 314 -9.39 -11.35 0.73
CA VAL A 314 -8.24 -11.14 -0.17
C VAL A 314 -8.59 -10.26 -1.38
N LYS A 315 -9.86 -10.33 -1.81
CA LYS A 315 -10.38 -9.50 -2.90
C LYS A 315 -10.52 -8.02 -2.53
N SER A 316 -10.66 -7.67 -1.24
CA SER A 316 -10.76 -6.27 -0.78
C SER A 316 -9.40 -5.61 -0.55
N ILE A 317 -8.30 -6.34 -0.69
CA ILE A 317 -6.95 -5.79 -0.48
C ILE A 317 -6.62 -4.77 -1.57
N VAL A 318 -6.41 -3.54 -1.13
CA VAL A 318 -6.08 -2.37 -1.95
C VAL A 318 -4.89 -1.62 -1.34
N PRO A 319 -4.21 -0.74 -2.10
CA PRO A 319 -3.24 0.18 -1.52
C PRO A 319 -3.80 0.92 -0.30
N GLY A 320 -3.01 0.99 0.77
CA GLY A 320 -3.40 1.55 2.08
C GLY A 320 -3.91 0.53 3.09
N THR A 321 -4.28 -0.70 2.69
CA THR A 321 -4.62 -1.76 3.65
C THR A 321 -3.39 -2.18 4.46
N TYR A 322 -3.50 -2.32 5.78
CA TYR A 322 -2.42 -2.87 6.61
C TYR A 322 -2.61 -4.37 6.82
N LEU A 323 -1.61 -5.15 6.42
CA LEU A 323 -1.60 -6.60 6.60
C LEU A 323 -0.78 -6.97 7.83
N VAL A 324 -1.26 -7.95 8.59
CA VAL A 324 -0.53 -8.54 9.72
C VAL A 324 0.06 -9.86 9.25
N LEU A 325 1.38 -9.90 9.14
CA LEU A 325 2.14 -10.99 8.54
C LEU A 325 3.15 -11.56 9.54
N ARG A 326 3.54 -12.81 9.33
CA ARG A 326 4.62 -13.43 10.08
C ARG A 326 5.85 -13.53 9.18
N GLN A 327 7.02 -13.11 9.68
CA GLN A 327 8.28 -13.32 8.99
C GLN A 327 8.69 -14.80 8.98
N GLY A 328 9.20 -15.26 7.84
CA GLY A 328 9.82 -16.59 7.68
C GLY A 328 8.86 -17.76 7.44
N GLU A 329 7.59 -17.69 7.85
CA GLU A 329 6.61 -18.74 7.55
C GLU A 329 5.16 -18.23 7.59
N THR A 330 4.23 -19.04 7.07
CA THR A 330 2.81 -18.72 7.12
C THR A 330 2.24 -18.88 8.53
N GLU A 331 1.34 -17.98 8.91
CA GLU A 331 0.64 -18.06 10.19
C GLU A 331 -0.17 -19.36 10.34
N ARG A 332 -0.66 -19.92 9.23
CA ARG A 332 -1.44 -21.16 9.23
C ARG A 332 -0.63 -22.36 9.72
N GLY A 333 0.65 -22.45 9.32
CA GLY A 333 1.56 -23.50 9.79
C GLY A 333 1.75 -23.42 11.31
N ALA A 334 2.13 -22.24 11.79
CA ALA A 334 2.26 -21.91 13.20
C ALA A 334 1.04 -22.29 14.04
N MET A 335 -0.16 -21.89 13.59
CA MET A 335 -1.41 -22.15 14.29
C MET A 335 -1.72 -23.64 14.36
N TYR A 336 -1.42 -24.38 13.30
CA TYR A 336 -1.57 -25.84 13.27
C TYR A 336 -0.64 -26.51 14.28
N GLU A 337 0.65 -26.17 14.26
CA GLU A 337 1.65 -26.73 15.17
C GLU A 337 1.31 -26.44 16.64
N GLN A 338 0.87 -25.22 16.93
CA GLN A 338 0.43 -24.88 18.28
C GLN A 338 -0.85 -25.58 18.71
N ALA A 339 -1.81 -25.76 17.80
CA ALA A 339 -3.01 -26.53 18.09
C ALA A 339 -2.65 -27.98 18.41
N VAL A 340 -1.73 -28.58 17.66
CA VAL A 340 -1.21 -29.93 17.91
C VAL A 340 -0.52 -30.00 19.27
N ALA A 341 0.37 -29.06 19.60
CA ALA A 341 1.03 -28.99 20.90
C ALA A 341 0.03 -28.85 22.06
N ALA A 342 -1.01 -28.02 21.90
CA ALA A 342 -2.05 -27.80 22.91
C ALA A 342 -2.95 -29.03 23.13
N LEU A 343 -3.05 -29.94 22.16
CA LEU A 343 -3.81 -31.19 22.29
C LEU A 343 -3.07 -32.25 23.14
N GLY A 344 -1.77 -32.07 23.40
CA GLY A 344 -0.97 -32.92 24.27
C GLY A 344 -1.04 -34.40 23.88
N PRO A 345 -1.26 -35.34 24.83
CA PRO A 345 -1.28 -36.78 24.55
C PRO A 345 -2.33 -37.23 23.51
N ARG A 346 -3.40 -36.44 23.29
CA ARG A 346 -4.45 -36.76 22.32
C ARG A 346 -4.03 -36.49 20.87
N ALA A 347 -2.95 -35.73 20.67
CA ALA A 347 -2.50 -35.32 19.33
C ALA A 347 -2.18 -36.52 18.44
N ALA A 348 -1.49 -37.55 18.97
CA ALA A 348 -1.05 -38.71 18.18
C ALA A 348 -2.22 -39.44 17.48
N GLY A 349 -3.31 -39.71 18.22
CA GLY A 349 -4.49 -40.37 17.66
C GLY A 349 -5.24 -39.50 16.64
N ILE A 350 -5.27 -38.19 16.86
CA ILE A 350 -5.87 -37.23 15.93
C ILE A 350 -5.06 -37.17 14.63
N LEU A 351 -3.73 -37.03 14.73
CA LEU A 351 -2.83 -36.97 13.59
C LEU A 351 -2.83 -38.27 12.79
N ALA A 352 -2.90 -39.43 13.44
CA ALA A 352 -3.00 -40.72 12.75
C ALA A 352 -4.26 -40.80 11.86
N THR A 353 -5.41 -40.34 12.36
CA THR A 353 -6.62 -40.28 11.53
C THR A 353 -6.50 -39.27 10.39
N GLN A 354 -5.84 -38.13 10.63
CA GLN A 354 -5.60 -37.10 9.61
C GLN A 354 -4.72 -37.60 8.47
N VAL A 355 -3.61 -38.28 8.79
CA VAL A 355 -2.71 -38.88 7.80
C VAL A 355 -3.44 -39.93 6.97
N ARG A 356 -4.23 -40.79 7.62
CA ARG A 356 -4.91 -41.89 6.93
C ARG A 356 -5.90 -41.42 5.86
N TRP A 357 -6.87 -40.57 6.21
CA TRP A 357 -7.88 -40.16 5.23
C TRP A 357 -7.28 -39.32 4.08
N LYS A 358 -6.20 -38.57 4.35
CA LYS A 358 -5.48 -37.81 3.32
C LYS A 358 -4.70 -38.70 2.38
N ALA A 359 -4.03 -39.73 2.89
CA ALA A 359 -3.37 -40.73 2.06
C ALA A 359 -4.39 -41.44 1.14
N SER A 360 -5.57 -41.81 1.66
CA SER A 360 -6.66 -42.38 0.86
C SER A 360 -7.18 -41.41 -0.21
N LEU A 361 -7.22 -40.11 0.09
CA LEU A 361 -7.56 -39.07 -0.88
C LEU A 361 -6.49 -38.95 -1.99
N GLU A 362 -5.22 -38.89 -1.62
CA GLU A 362 -4.09 -38.82 -2.57
C GLU A 362 -4.04 -40.04 -3.49
N GLU A 363 -4.16 -41.25 -2.93
CA GLU A 363 -4.19 -42.49 -3.70
C GLU A 363 -5.36 -42.49 -4.70
N ARG A 364 -6.53 -42.07 -4.26
CA ARG A 364 -7.70 -42.00 -5.14
C ARG A 364 -7.51 -40.95 -6.24
N LEU A 365 -6.98 -39.77 -5.90
CA LEU A 365 -6.68 -38.71 -6.87
C LEU A 365 -5.64 -39.17 -7.90
N ALA A 366 -4.64 -39.94 -7.49
CA ALA A 366 -3.65 -40.53 -8.40
C ALA A 366 -4.28 -41.53 -9.37
N ARG A 367 -5.30 -42.28 -8.93
CA ARG A 367 -5.97 -43.31 -9.74
C ARG A 367 -6.96 -42.76 -10.77
N ILE A 368 -7.82 -41.81 -10.39
CA ILE A 368 -8.92 -41.33 -11.27
C ILE A 368 -8.69 -39.91 -11.79
N GLY A 369 -7.70 -39.19 -11.28
CA GLY A 369 -7.45 -37.81 -11.61
C GLY A 369 -8.43 -36.83 -10.96
N SER A 370 -7.99 -35.58 -10.78
CA SER A 370 -8.73 -34.59 -10.00
C SER A 370 -10.02 -34.12 -10.67
N ARG A 371 -10.08 -34.07 -12.01
CA ARG A 371 -11.29 -33.66 -12.73
C ARG A 371 -12.44 -34.64 -12.51
N GLN A 372 -12.16 -35.93 -12.63
CA GLN A 372 -13.14 -36.97 -12.37
C GLN A 372 -13.55 -37.02 -10.90
N ALA A 373 -12.60 -36.84 -9.97
CA ALA A 373 -12.90 -36.74 -8.54
C ALA A 373 -13.86 -35.57 -8.22
N MET A 374 -13.67 -34.40 -8.84
CA MET A 374 -14.58 -33.26 -8.69
C MET A 374 -16.00 -33.61 -9.17
N THR A 375 -16.14 -34.23 -10.35
CA THR A 375 -17.44 -34.64 -10.89
C THR A 375 -18.12 -35.70 -10.01
N GLU A 376 -17.37 -36.67 -9.47
CA GLU A 376 -17.91 -37.68 -8.55
C GLU A 376 -18.43 -37.05 -7.25
N LEU A 377 -17.65 -36.14 -6.65
CA LEU A 377 -18.02 -35.45 -5.41
C LEU A 377 -19.19 -34.48 -5.61
N GLU A 378 -19.24 -33.78 -6.75
CA GLU A 378 -20.38 -32.93 -7.13
C GLU A 378 -21.67 -33.76 -7.22
N ARG A 379 -21.62 -34.93 -7.87
CA ARG A 379 -22.77 -35.84 -7.97
C ARG A 379 -23.24 -36.37 -6.62
N LEU A 380 -22.32 -36.52 -5.66
CA LEU A 380 -22.63 -36.89 -4.27
C LEU A 380 -23.17 -35.72 -3.43
N GLY A 381 -23.25 -34.51 -4.00
CA GLY A 381 -23.79 -33.32 -3.34
C GLY A 381 -22.79 -32.56 -2.48
N VAL A 382 -21.49 -32.84 -2.61
CA VAL A 382 -20.43 -32.08 -1.93
C VAL A 382 -20.37 -30.69 -2.55
N ARG A 383 -20.72 -29.63 -1.80
CA ARG A 383 -20.75 -28.27 -2.36
C ARG A 383 -19.35 -27.71 -2.64
N SER A 384 -18.38 -28.15 -1.87
CA SER A 384 -17.00 -27.67 -1.94
C SER A 384 -16.12 -28.54 -2.85
N TYR A 385 -16.70 -29.24 -3.84
CA TYR A 385 -16.00 -30.25 -4.65
C TYR A 385 -14.75 -29.72 -5.35
N GLY A 386 -14.74 -28.43 -5.75
CA GLY A 386 -13.58 -27.80 -6.38
C GLY A 386 -12.32 -27.72 -5.49
N GLN A 387 -12.47 -27.96 -4.18
CA GLN A 387 -11.38 -27.94 -3.20
C GLN A 387 -10.71 -29.32 -3.00
N VAL A 388 -11.03 -30.32 -3.83
CA VAL A 388 -10.54 -31.69 -3.66
C VAL A 388 -9.01 -31.80 -3.64
N ARG A 389 -8.31 -31.00 -4.46
CA ARG A 389 -6.83 -30.93 -4.47
C ARG A 389 -6.30 -30.26 -3.19
N PRO A 390 -6.74 -29.04 -2.83
CA PRO A 390 -6.33 -28.41 -1.57
C PRO A 390 -6.48 -29.27 -0.31
N TRP A 391 -7.42 -30.21 -0.27
CA TRP A 391 -7.63 -31.08 0.90
C TRP A 391 -6.50 -32.07 1.18
N THR A 392 -5.60 -32.31 0.23
CA THR A 392 -4.40 -33.13 0.46
C THR A 392 -3.35 -32.40 1.31
N ASP A 393 -3.36 -31.07 1.34
CA ASP A 393 -2.44 -30.27 2.16
C ASP A 393 -2.52 -30.69 3.64
N PRO A 394 -1.42 -31.16 4.27
CA PRO A 394 -1.38 -31.56 5.68
C PRO A 394 -2.01 -30.55 6.65
N ARG A 395 -1.90 -29.25 6.36
CA ARG A 395 -2.36 -28.13 7.20
C ARG A 395 -3.84 -27.78 6.99
N LEU A 396 -4.48 -28.29 5.94
CA LEU A 396 -5.93 -28.17 5.73
C LEU A 396 -6.65 -29.35 6.41
N ILE A 397 -7.21 -29.12 7.60
CA ILE A 397 -7.69 -30.20 8.48
C ILE A 397 -8.83 -31.03 7.87
N CYS A 398 -9.76 -30.39 7.17
CA CYS A 398 -10.97 -31.00 6.60
C CYS A 398 -11.80 -29.91 5.87
N PRO A 399 -12.78 -30.29 5.03
CA PRO A 399 -13.78 -29.37 4.49
C PRO A 399 -14.44 -28.50 5.56
N GLN A 400 -14.77 -27.24 5.22
CA GLN A 400 -15.42 -26.31 6.17
C GLN A 400 -16.84 -26.77 6.53
N ARG A 401 -17.56 -27.36 5.57
CA ARG A 401 -18.91 -27.89 5.76
C ARG A 401 -18.82 -29.32 6.30
N ASP A 402 -19.48 -29.55 7.43
CA ASP A 402 -19.45 -30.86 8.10
C ASP A 402 -20.11 -31.97 7.25
N ALA A 403 -21.18 -31.63 6.52
CA ALA A 403 -21.82 -32.54 5.57
C ALA A 403 -20.88 -32.96 4.42
N ASP A 404 -20.13 -31.99 3.87
CA ASP A 404 -19.17 -32.26 2.80
C ASP A 404 -18.06 -33.20 3.29
N PHE A 405 -17.61 -33.07 4.54
CA PHE A 405 -16.59 -33.97 5.09
C PHE A 405 -17.12 -35.38 5.35
N ALA A 406 -18.36 -35.52 5.82
CA ALA A 406 -18.98 -36.84 5.99
C ALA A 406 -19.11 -37.58 4.66
N LEU A 407 -19.59 -36.88 3.61
CA LEU A 407 -19.69 -37.42 2.25
C LEU A 407 -18.32 -37.75 1.66
N LEU A 408 -17.29 -36.95 1.93
CA LEU A 408 -15.92 -37.23 1.52
C LEU A 408 -15.38 -38.51 2.17
N LEU A 409 -15.58 -38.69 3.48
CA LEU A 409 -15.12 -39.91 4.18
C LEU A 409 -15.82 -41.16 3.65
N ASP A 410 -17.13 -41.09 3.43
CA ASP A 410 -17.91 -42.18 2.83
C ASP A 410 -17.41 -42.51 1.41
N TRP A 411 -17.21 -41.47 0.59
CA TRP A 411 -16.65 -41.64 -0.74
C TRP A 411 -15.27 -42.31 -0.70
N LEU A 412 -14.41 -41.95 0.25
CA LEU A 412 -13.08 -42.56 0.43
C LEU A 412 -13.12 -43.97 1.04
N GLY A 413 -14.26 -44.43 1.57
CA GLY A 413 -14.36 -45.68 2.34
C GLY A 413 -13.70 -45.60 3.72
N GLU A 414 -13.47 -44.39 4.24
CA GLU A 414 -12.87 -44.16 5.54
C GLU A 414 -13.92 -44.21 6.67
N PRO A 415 -13.61 -44.82 7.82
CA PRO A 415 -14.55 -44.86 8.93
C PRO A 415 -14.83 -43.43 9.43
N SER A 416 -16.12 -43.08 9.51
CA SER A 416 -16.58 -41.76 9.92
C SER A 416 -16.12 -41.41 11.34
N GLN A 417 -16.10 -42.37 12.26
CA GLN A 417 -15.51 -42.24 13.60
C GLN A 417 -14.31 -43.18 13.76
N PRO A 418 -13.21 -42.75 14.42
CA PRO A 418 -13.05 -41.47 15.13
C PRO A 418 -12.63 -40.29 14.23
N THR A 419 -12.49 -40.49 12.91
CA THR A 419 -11.91 -39.52 11.96
C THR A 419 -12.59 -38.15 12.00
N TYR A 420 -13.93 -38.13 11.93
CA TYR A 420 -14.73 -36.91 11.99
C TYR A 420 -14.54 -36.18 13.33
N GLY A 421 -14.72 -36.89 14.46
CA GLY A 421 -14.58 -36.29 15.79
C GLY A 421 -13.18 -35.71 16.04
N ASN A 422 -12.14 -36.39 15.56
CA ASN A 422 -10.76 -35.94 15.63
C ASN A 422 -10.52 -34.68 14.78
N ALA A 423 -11.03 -34.63 13.56
CA ALA A 423 -10.91 -33.46 12.69
C ALA A 423 -11.61 -32.22 13.28
N ILE A 424 -12.83 -32.37 13.82
CA ILE A 424 -13.54 -31.27 14.49
C ILE A 424 -12.78 -30.80 15.74
N THR A 425 -12.21 -31.72 16.51
CA THR A 425 -11.39 -31.39 17.68
C THR A 425 -10.15 -30.57 17.28
N LEU A 426 -9.43 -30.99 16.25
CA LEU A 426 -8.28 -30.26 15.73
C LEU A 426 -8.68 -28.88 15.17
N ARG A 427 -9.79 -28.80 14.42
CA ARG A 427 -10.33 -27.54 13.89
C ARG A 427 -10.64 -26.53 15.00
N ARG A 428 -11.29 -26.98 16.08
CA ARG A 428 -11.56 -26.16 17.27
C ARG A 428 -10.29 -25.71 17.98
N ALA A 429 -9.28 -26.58 18.09
CA ALA A 429 -7.99 -26.23 18.67
C ALA A 429 -7.27 -25.14 17.85
N VAL A 430 -7.30 -25.23 16.52
CA VAL A 430 -6.76 -24.19 15.63
C VAL A 430 -7.53 -22.87 15.75
N TYR A 431 -8.86 -22.90 15.81
CA TYR A 431 -9.65 -21.69 16.04
C TYR A 431 -9.35 -21.03 17.40
N LYS A 432 -9.15 -21.84 18.44
CA LYS A 432 -8.73 -21.33 19.75
C LYS A 432 -7.34 -20.69 19.67
N ALA A 433 -6.37 -21.34 19.03
CA ALA A 433 -5.03 -20.79 18.82
C ALA A 433 -5.07 -19.46 18.05
N SER A 434 -5.90 -19.37 16.99
CA SER A 434 -6.11 -18.13 16.24
C SER A 434 -6.73 -17.02 17.08
N ALA A 435 -7.72 -17.35 17.93
CA ALA A 435 -8.36 -16.37 18.81
C ALA A 435 -7.40 -15.86 19.89
N ASP A 436 -6.58 -16.76 20.45
CA ASP A 436 -5.56 -16.40 21.43
C ASP A 436 -4.48 -15.52 20.79
N LEU A 437 -4.04 -15.82 19.56
CA LEU A 437 -3.12 -14.98 18.80
C LEU A 437 -3.72 -13.59 18.55
N ARG A 438 -4.99 -13.50 18.14
CA ARG A 438 -5.67 -12.20 17.95
C ARG A 438 -5.62 -11.36 19.22
N LYS A 439 -5.93 -11.93 20.39
CA LYS A 439 -5.86 -11.22 21.68
C LYS A 439 -4.45 -10.71 21.98
N GLN A 440 -3.42 -11.50 21.66
CA GLN A 440 -2.03 -11.10 21.87
C GLN A 440 -1.62 -9.97 20.91
N LEU A 441 -2.03 -10.05 19.65
CA LEU A 441 -1.80 -8.99 18.67
C LEU A 441 -2.51 -7.70 19.07
N GLU A 442 -3.77 -7.74 19.50
CA GLU A 442 -4.49 -6.56 20.03
C GLU A 442 -3.74 -5.94 21.21
N ALA A 443 -3.27 -6.75 22.16
CA ALA A 443 -2.50 -6.26 23.30
C ALA A 443 -1.14 -5.67 22.90
N ALA A 444 -0.47 -6.23 21.88
CA ALA A 444 0.78 -5.70 21.36
C ALA A 444 0.55 -4.37 20.62
N VAL A 445 -0.49 -4.30 19.80
CA VAL A 445 -0.92 -3.10 19.07
C VAL A 445 -1.36 -1.99 20.03
N GLY A 446 -2.04 -2.33 21.12
CA GLY A 446 -2.43 -1.35 22.16
C GLY A 446 -1.24 -0.69 22.87
N ARG A 447 -0.06 -1.35 22.88
CA ARG A 447 1.18 -0.80 23.44
C ARG A 447 2.07 -0.12 22.40
N ALA A 448 1.82 -0.35 21.12
CA ALA A 448 2.64 0.16 20.04
C ALA A 448 2.27 1.62 19.70
N ASP A 449 3.25 2.39 19.24
CA ASP A 449 3.00 3.73 18.70
C ASP A 449 2.51 3.63 17.26
N LEU A 450 1.21 3.78 17.04
CA LEU A 450 0.60 3.72 15.70
C LEU A 450 1.06 4.85 14.78
N ARG A 451 1.64 5.93 15.31
CA ARG A 451 2.24 7.00 14.49
C ARG A 451 3.44 6.48 13.69
N VAL A 452 4.17 5.49 14.22
CA VAL A 452 5.25 4.80 13.50
C VAL A 452 4.69 4.05 12.30
N LEU A 453 3.56 3.36 12.46
CA LEU A 453 2.91 2.63 11.38
C LEU A 453 2.42 3.57 10.26
N GLU A 454 1.89 4.74 10.61
CA GLU A 454 1.48 5.75 9.63
C GLU A 454 2.66 6.35 8.86
N ARG A 455 3.74 6.67 9.59
CA ARG A 455 4.97 7.27 9.06
C ARG A 455 5.72 6.31 8.15
N ASP A 456 6.07 5.14 8.68
CA ASP A 456 6.98 4.19 8.04
C ASP A 456 6.25 3.13 7.22
N GLY A 457 4.91 3.11 7.29
CA GLY A 457 4.08 2.07 6.67
C GLY A 457 4.27 0.69 7.30
N THR A 458 5.16 0.54 8.28
CA THR A 458 5.53 -0.74 8.90
C THR A 458 5.61 -0.64 10.41
N LEU A 459 5.30 -1.74 11.09
CA LEU A 459 5.42 -1.86 12.53
C LEU A 459 5.79 -3.30 12.89
N HIS A 460 6.82 -3.47 13.70
CA HIS A 460 7.18 -4.77 14.26
C HIS A 460 6.40 -5.00 15.56
N LEU A 461 5.79 -6.17 15.69
CA LEU A 461 5.04 -6.58 16.87
C LEU A 461 5.80 -7.70 17.58
N ASP A 462 6.41 -7.37 18.71
CA ASP A 462 7.08 -8.34 19.55
C ASP A 462 6.05 -9.12 20.38
N LEU A 463 5.82 -10.38 19.97
CA LEU A 463 5.01 -11.30 20.74
C LEU A 463 5.90 -12.17 21.64
N PRO A 464 5.57 -12.32 22.94
CA PRO A 464 6.37 -13.11 23.87
C PRO A 464 6.31 -14.63 23.63
N ARG A 465 5.53 -15.07 22.64
CA ARG A 465 5.21 -16.48 22.40
C ARG A 465 6.15 -17.11 21.37
N GLU A 466 6.76 -18.24 21.75
CA GLU A 466 7.55 -19.05 20.81
C GLU A 466 6.70 -19.54 19.63
N GLY A 467 7.28 -19.50 18.43
CA GLY A 467 6.58 -19.76 17.18
C GLY A 467 5.73 -18.59 16.65
N PHE A 468 5.73 -17.39 17.27
CA PHE A 468 5.14 -16.18 16.67
C PHE A 468 6.06 -14.95 16.81
N ARG A 469 7.36 -15.16 17.00
CA ARG A 469 8.33 -14.07 16.92
C ARG A 469 8.40 -13.54 15.49
N GLY A 470 8.60 -12.23 15.34
CA GLY A 470 8.69 -11.59 14.03
C GLY A 470 7.34 -11.36 13.34
N MET A 471 6.29 -11.04 14.12
CA MET A 471 5.07 -10.50 13.51
C MET A 471 5.32 -9.07 13.05
N ILE A 472 4.87 -8.77 11.85
CA ILE A 472 4.97 -7.44 11.27
C ILE A 472 3.61 -6.99 10.79
N VAL A 473 3.39 -5.69 10.86
CA VAL A 473 2.31 -5.00 10.19
C VAL A 473 2.94 -4.22 9.05
N ALA A 474 2.42 -4.38 7.83
CA ALA A 474 2.93 -3.65 6.68
C ALA A 474 1.78 -3.13 5.82
N ARG A 475 1.88 -1.86 5.41
CA ARG A 475 0.95 -1.21 4.48
C ARG A 475 1.15 -1.76 3.09
N VAL A 476 0.05 -2.09 2.42
CA VAL A 476 0.04 -2.39 0.99
C VAL A 476 0.31 -1.11 0.21
N LEU A 477 1.38 -1.09 -0.57
CA LEU A 477 1.73 0.03 -1.45
C LEU A 477 1.15 -0.16 -2.85
N ALA A 478 1.19 -1.40 -3.35
CA ALA A 478 0.68 -1.71 -4.67
C ALA A 478 0.33 -3.20 -4.81
N LYS A 479 -0.54 -3.52 -5.77
CA LYS A 479 -0.93 -4.89 -6.13
C LYS A 479 -0.74 -5.08 -7.63
N ALA A 480 -0.12 -6.17 -8.03
CA ALA A 480 0.12 -6.49 -9.43
C ALA A 480 -1.21 -6.65 -10.19
N PRO A 481 -1.28 -6.17 -11.45
CA PRO A 481 -2.48 -6.31 -12.27
C PRO A 481 -2.67 -7.74 -12.80
N PHE A 482 -1.67 -8.60 -12.69
CA PHE A 482 -1.69 -9.99 -13.10
C PHE A 482 -1.31 -10.93 -11.96
N THR A 483 -1.63 -12.22 -12.13
CA THR A 483 -1.17 -13.32 -11.26
C THR A 483 0.06 -14.01 -11.85
N GLU A 484 0.84 -14.62 -10.97
CA GLU A 484 1.94 -15.52 -11.31
C GLU A 484 1.72 -16.88 -10.66
N ILE A 485 2.30 -17.91 -11.27
CA ILE A 485 2.35 -19.24 -10.66
C ILE A 485 3.57 -19.34 -9.78
N VAL A 486 3.32 -19.52 -8.48
CA VAL A 486 4.35 -19.61 -7.45
C VAL A 486 4.16 -20.86 -6.60
N ASN A 487 5.21 -21.27 -5.89
CA ASN A 487 5.09 -22.39 -4.98
C ASN A 487 4.25 -22.01 -3.76
N ARG A 488 3.39 -22.92 -3.31
CA ARG A 488 2.49 -22.72 -2.15
C ARG A 488 3.23 -22.33 -0.87
N HIS A 489 4.47 -22.76 -0.69
CA HIS A 489 5.26 -22.41 0.49
C HIS A 489 5.75 -20.95 0.51
N GLN A 490 5.74 -20.27 -0.63
CA GLN A 490 6.14 -18.85 -0.77
C GLN A 490 4.95 -17.89 -0.57
N VAL A 491 3.72 -18.41 -0.64
CA VAL A 491 2.49 -17.64 -0.53
C VAL A 491 2.24 -17.23 0.92
N ARG A 492 1.77 -15.99 1.10
CA ARG A 492 1.49 -15.35 2.40
C ARG A 492 2.70 -15.29 3.34
N VAL A 493 3.92 -15.38 2.78
CA VAL A 493 5.18 -15.18 3.49
C VAL A 493 5.85 -13.91 2.94
N PRO A 494 6.12 -12.90 3.77
CA PRO A 494 6.79 -11.69 3.32
C PRO A 494 8.25 -12.00 2.95
N PHE A 495 8.74 -11.40 1.87
CA PHE A 495 10.11 -11.48 1.40
C PHE A 495 10.64 -10.08 1.06
N THR A 496 11.96 -9.90 0.99
CA THR A 496 12.56 -8.62 0.61
C THR A 496 12.35 -8.36 -0.89
N ASP A 497 11.85 -7.17 -1.23
CA ASP A 497 11.60 -6.79 -2.60
C ASP A 497 11.96 -5.32 -2.87
N GLY A 498 12.97 -5.11 -3.72
CA GLY A 498 13.44 -3.79 -4.11
C GLY A 498 12.44 -3.00 -4.97
N SER A 499 11.46 -3.66 -5.60
CA SER A 499 10.43 -2.98 -6.40
C SER A 499 9.55 -2.03 -5.57
N ALA A 500 9.55 -2.18 -4.23
CA ALA A 500 8.80 -1.33 -3.31
C ALA A 500 9.61 -0.13 -2.76
N GLN A 501 10.92 -0.09 -2.99
CA GLN A 501 11.87 0.79 -2.25
C GLN A 501 11.53 2.29 -2.36
N TRP A 502 10.88 2.70 -3.45
CA TRP A 502 10.63 4.10 -3.78
C TRP A 502 9.14 4.48 -3.86
N LEU A 503 8.25 3.56 -3.50
CA LEU A 503 6.80 3.78 -3.59
C LEU A 503 6.23 4.57 -2.41
N ASP A 504 6.95 4.59 -1.28
CA ASP A 504 6.47 5.15 -0.02
C ASP A 504 6.89 6.60 0.28
#